data_AF-A0A6G0W325-F1
#
_entry.id   AF-A0A6G0W325-F1
#
_cell.length_a   1.000
_cell.length_b   1.000
_cell.length_c   1.000
_cell.angle_alpha   90.00
_cell.angle_beta   90.00
_cell.angle_gamma   90.00
#
_symmetry.space_group_name_H-M   'P 1'
#
loop_
_entity.id
_entity.type
_entity.pdbx_description
1 polymer ?
#
loop_
_entity_poly.entity_id
_entity_poly.type
_entity_poly.pdbx_seq_one_letter_code
_entity_poly.pdbx_strand_id
1 'polypeptide(L)' 'MPKVARSISTKISNVIRDFPNETFSSDNNVLYCNACDISVSTTQKFQITQHISTSKHK' A
#
# COMPACT_ATOMS: atom_id res chain seq x y z
N MET A 1 -23.67 -8.47 13.67
CA MET A 1 -22.56 -7.68 13.10
C MET A 1 -21.66 -8.63 12.34
N PRO A 2 -21.51 -8.54 11.01
CA PRO A 2 -20.60 -9.43 10.32
C PRO A 2 -19.19 -9.05 10.76
N LYS A 3 -18.45 -10.02 11.30
CA LYS A 3 -16.99 -9.95 11.45
C LYS A 3 -16.45 -9.79 10.03
N VAL A 4 -16.32 -8.54 9.56
CA VAL A 4 -15.60 -8.23 8.33
C VAL A 4 -14.21 -8.80 8.55
N ALA A 5 -13.95 -9.94 7.92
CA ALA A 5 -12.58 -10.41 7.73
C ALA A 5 -11.82 -9.20 7.21
N ARG A 6 -10.83 -8.72 7.97
CA ARG A 6 -10.05 -7.52 7.63
C ARG A 6 -9.54 -7.71 6.21
N SER A 7 -10.27 -7.12 5.27
CA SER A 7 -10.07 -7.39 3.86
C SER A 7 -8.79 -6.69 3.46
N ILE A 8 -8.05 -7.27 2.51
CA ILE A 8 -6.78 -6.71 2.03
C ILE A 8 -7.00 -5.26 1.57
N SER A 9 -8.17 -4.99 0.97
CA SER A 9 -8.68 -3.65 0.68
C SER A 9 -8.61 -2.68 1.87
N THR A 10 -9.09 -3.05 3.06
CA THR A 10 -9.01 -2.18 4.25
C THR A 10 -7.57 -1.90 4.68
N LYS A 11 -6.68 -2.89 4.59
CA LYS A 11 -5.24 -2.69 4.85
C LYS A 11 -4.65 -1.70 3.85
N ILE A 12 -4.96 -1.85 2.57
CA ILE A 12 -4.49 -0.96 1.51
C ILE A 12 -5.01 0.46 1.73
N SER A 13 -6.30 0.63 2.03
CA SER A 13 -6.87 1.95 2.32
C SER A 13 -6.21 2.60 3.53
N ASN A 14 -5.88 1.83 4.58
CA ASN A 14 -5.14 2.37 5.72
C ASN A 14 -3.73 2.79 5.34
N VAL A 15 -3.04 2.06 4.47
CA VAL A 15 -1.71 2.43 3.97
C VAL A 15 -1.79 3.74 3.19
N ILE A 16 -2.70 3.85 2.22
CA ILE A 16 -2.86 5.08 1.43
C ILE A 16 -3.16 6.28 2.34
N ARG A 17 -3.94 6.09 3.40
CA ARG A 17 -4.21 7.13 4.41
C ARG A 17 -3.00 7.46 5.30
N ASP A 18 -2.15 6.49 5.60
CA ASP A 18 -0.93 6.67 6.41
C ASP A 18 0.16 7.37 5.59
N PHE A 19 0.13 7.22 4.25
CA PHE A 19 1.11 7.76 3.30
C PHE A 19 0.44 8.62 2.21
N PRO A 20 -0.17 9.77 2.56
CA PRO A 20 -0.89 10.61 1.59
C PRO A 20 0.03 11.35 0.61
N ASN A 21 1.32 11.48 0.92
CA ASN A 21 2.31 12.14 0.05
C ASN A 21 2.86 11.21 -1.04
N GLU A 22 2.61 9.91 -0.93
CA GLU A 22 3.16 8.91 -1.83
C GLU A 22 2.16 8.59 -2.94
N THR A 23 2.66 8.30 -4.14
CA THR A 23 1.82 8.04 -5.32
C THR A 23 1.33 6.59 -5.38
N PHE A 24 0.67 6.13 -4.31
CA PHE A 24 0.10 4.80 -4.25
C PHE A 24 -1.32 4.75 -4.84
N SER A 25 -1.57 3.74 -5.66
CA SER A 25 -2.87 3.36 -6.17
C SER A 25 -3.25 1.97 -5.66
N SER A 26 -4.54 1.64 -5.68
CA SER A 26 -5.01 0.31 -5.27
C SER A 26 -5.98 -0.28 -6.27
N ASP A 27 -5.74 -1.52 -6.68
CA ASP A 27 -6.66 -2.29 -7.51
C ASP A 27 -7.16 -3.50 -6.71
N ASN A 28 -8.36 -3.38 -6.13
CA ASN A 28 -9.09 -4.32 -5.25
C ASN A 28 -8.31 -4.95 -4.07
N ASN A 29 -7.19 -5.63 -4.33
CA ASN A 29 -6.33 -6.29 -3.35
C ASN A 29 -4.82 -6.08 -3.59
N VAL A 30 -4.42 -5.27 -4.58
CA VAL A 30 -3.01 -4.97 -4.86
C VAL A 30 -2.74 -3.48 -4.65
N LEU A 31 -1.68 -3.15 -3.91
CA LEU A 31 -1.15 -1.79 -3.85
C LEU A 31 -0.16 -1.62 -4.99
N TYR A 32 -0.32 -0.55 -5.74
CA TYR A 32 0.54 -0.20 -6.87
C TYR A 32 1.24 1.12 -6.56
N CYS A 33 2.52 1.21 -6.86
CA CYS A 33 3.27 2.44 -6.77
C CYS A 33 3.39 3.06 -8.16
N ASN A 34 2.80 4.25 -8.34
CA ASN A 34 2.86 4.95 -9.62
C ASN A 34 4.23 5.64 -9.84
N ALA A 35 4.96 6.02 -8.78
CA ALA A 35 6.31 6.56 -8.90
C ALA A 35 7.32 5.51 -9.41
N CYS A 36 7.17 4.25 -8.96
CA CYS A 36 8.07 3.17 -9.31
C CYS A 36 7.53 2.25 -10.43
N ASP A 37 6.27 2.44 -10.85
CA ASP A 37 5.56 1.61 -11.82
C ASP A 37 5.57 0.10 -11.46
N ILE A 38 5.42 -0.23 -10.17
CA ILE A 38 5.45 -1.61 -9.68
C ILE A 38 4.35 -1.91 -8.66
N SER A 39 3.93 -3.17 -8.60
CA SER A 39 3.08 -3.69 -7.53
C SER A 39 3.87 -3.85 -6.23
N VAL A 40 3.35 -3.29 -5.14
CA VAL A 40 3.93 -3.36 -3.79
C VAL A 40 3.08 -4.27 -2.91
N SER A 41 3.72 -5.21 -2.23
CA SER A 41 3.03 -6.15 -1.34
C SER A 41 2.58 -5.45 -0.04
N THR A 42 1.29 -5.55 0.28
CA THR A 42 0.72 -5.00 1.54
C THR A 42 0.63 -6.00 2.68
N THR A 43 1.28 -7.17 2.54
CA THR A 43 1.31 -8.22 3.55
C THR A 43 1.82 -7.68 4.90
N GLN A 44 2.88 -6.87 4.87
CA GLN A 44 3.49 -6.26 6.05
C GLN A 44 3.74 -4.76 5.83
N LYS A 45 3.44 -3.93 6.83
CA LYS A 45 3.62 -2.46 6.76
C LYS A 45 5.08 -2.07 6.49
N PHE A 46 6.04 -2.83 7.03
CA PHE A 46 7.47 -2.60 6.82
C PHE A 46 7.90 -2.68 5.35
N GLN A 47 7.30 -3.56 4.53
CA GLN A 47 7.64 -3.64 3.10
C GLN A 47 7.34 -2.32 2.37
N ILE A 48 6.27 -1.66 2.77
CA ILE A 48 5.82 -0.39 2.19
C ILE A 48 6.74 0.74 2.65
N THR A 49 7.05 0.79 3.95
CA THR A 49 8.03 1.75 4.48
C THR A 49 9.41 1.57 3.85
N GLN A 50 9.86 0.33 3.66
CA GLN A 50 11.12 0.03 2.97
C GLN A 50 11.07 0.51 1.51
N HIS A 51 9.97 0.23 0.80
CA HIS A 51 9.76 0.69 -0.57
C HIS A 51 9.86 2.22 -0.68
N ILE A 52 9.17 2.96 0.18
CA ILE A 52 9.22 4.44 0.26
C ILE A 52 10.64 4.93 0.57
N SER A 53 11.35 4.23 1.45
CA SER A 53 12.72 4.57 1.83
C SER A 53 13.74 4.24 0.74
N THR A 54 13.39 3.41 -0.25
CA THR A 54 14.33 3.09 -1.33
C THR A 54 14.51 4.27 -2.27
N SER A 55 15.75 4.50 -2.71
CA SER A 55 16.10 5.60 -3.62
C SER A 55 15.35 5.58 -4.96
N LYS A 56 14.75 4.43 -5.34
CA LYS A 56 13.90 4.31 -6.53
C LYS A 56 12.55 5.02 -6.40
N HIS A 57 12.09 5.25 -5.17
CA HIS A 57 10.85 5.98 -4.89
C HIS A 57 11.08 7.48 -4.67
N LYS A 58 12.34 7.91 -4.53
CA LYS A 58 12.73 9.31 -4.29
C LYS A 58 12.79 10.14 -5.56
#